data_AF-A0A2V8ZP58-F1
#
_entry.id   AF-A0A2V8ZP58-F1
#
_cell.length_a   1.000
_cell.length_b   1.000
_cell.length_c   1.000
_cell.angle_alpha   90.00
_cell.angle_beta   90.00
_cell.angle_gamma   90.00
#
_symmetry.space_group_name_H-M   'P 1'
#
loop_
_entity.id
_entity.type
_entity.pdbx_description
1 polymer ?
#
loop_
_entity_poly.entity_id
_entity_poly.type
_entity_poly.pdbx_seq_one_letter_code
_entity_poly.pdbx_strand_id
1 'polypeptide(L)'
;MTMPITKQPPILEDLRNHSQEQVAELRQLLTAGAPTKPDPRRPGFYELAGRDYTYYVFKYPSGAKVLLIAVWERDPVAEMVACSCPAA
;
A
#
# COMPACT_ATOMS: atom_id res chain seq x y z
N MET A 1 -25.77 1.93 -13.37
CA MET A 1 -26.05 0.98 -12.27
C MET A 1 -25.00 1.23 -11.20
N THR A 2 -25.32 2.02 -10.18
CA THR A 2 -24.37 2.40 -9.13
C THR A 2 -24.49 1.36 -8.01
N MET A 3 -23.50 0.46 -7.92
CA MET A 3 -23.46 -0.53 -6.85
C MET A 3 -23.08 0.17 -5.53
N PRO A 4 -23.84 -0.02 -4.44
CA PRO A 4 -23.42 0.46 -3.13
C PRO A 4 -22.22 -0.37 -2.71
N ILE A 5 -21.02 0.22 -2.79
CA ILE A 5 -19.80 -0.36 -2.22
C ILE A 5 -19.99 -0.26 -0.71
N THR A 6 -20.57 -1.30 -0.11
CA THR A 6 -20.48 -1.52 1.32
C THR A 6 -19.00 -1.53 1.67
N LYS A 7 -18.56 -0.51 2.42
CA LYS A 7 -17.23 -0.40 3.04
C LYS A 7 -17.01 -1.52 4.05
N GLN A 8 -17.08 -2.77 3.61
CA GLN A 8 -16.49 -3.84 4.40
C GLN A 8 -14.99 -3.56 4.45
N PRO A 9 -14.37 -3.59 5.64
CA PRO A 9 -12.94 -3.41 5.74
C PRO A 9 -12.28 -4.46 4.84
N PRO A 10 -11.39 -4.05 3.92
CA PRO A 10 -10.80 -4.96 2.97
C PRO A 10 -10.16 -6.14 3.70
N ILE A 11 -10.45 -7.35 3.24
CA ILE A 11 -9.80 -8.56 3.74
C ILE A 11 -8.33 -8.48 3.34
N LEU A 12 -7.45 -8.34 4.33
CA LEU A 12 -6.01 -8.29 4.12
C LEU A 12 -5.48 -9.72 4.17
N GLU A 13 -4.98 -10.19 3.04
CA GLU A 13 -4.37 -11.52 2.94
C GLU A 13 -2.85 -11.37 2.92
N ASP A 14 -2.21 -12.03 3.88
CA ASP A 14 -0.76 -12.05 4.02
C ASP A 14 -0.19 -13.32 3.38
N LEU A 15 0.60 -13.18 2.32
CA LEU A 15 1.16 -14.32 1.59
C LEU A 15 2.53 -14.78 2.10
N ARG A 16 3.18 -14.05 3.02
CA ARG A 16 4.61 -14.25 3.33
C ARG A 16 4.95 -14.33 4.81
N ASN A 17 3.98 -14.51 5.70
CA ASN A 17 4.17 -14.50 7.15
C ASN A 17 4.86 -13.21 7.62
N HIS A 18 4.35 -12.05 7.19
CA HIS A 18 4.82 -10.77 7.74
C HIS A 18 4.44 -10.65 9.23
N SER A 19 5.13 -9.78 9.96
CA SER A 19 4.84 -9.61 11.39
C SER A 19 3.42 -9.07 11.59
N GLN A 20 2.79 -9.47 12.70
CA GLN A 20 1.43 -9.02 13.01
C GLN A 20 1.34 -7.49 13.12
N GLU A 21 2.42 -6.85 13.55
CA GLU A 21 2.56 -5.39 13.62
C GLU A 21 2.50 -4.74 12.23
N GLN A 22 3.22 -5.30 11.25
CA GLN A 22 3.21 -4.83 9.87
C GLN A 22 1.81 -4.97 9.23
N VAL A 23 1.15 -6.10 9.49
CA VAL A 23 -0.21 -6.34 9.00
C VAL A 23 -1.22 -5.40 9.67
N ALA A 24 -1.08 -5.15 10.97
CA ALA A 24 -1.94 -4.23 11.71
C ALA A 24 -1.78 -2.79 11.23
N GLU A 25 -0.54 -2.33 11.01
CA GLU A 25 -0.26 -1.01 10.44
C GLU A 25 -0.88 -0.88 9.05
N LEU A 26 -0.64 -1.85 8.16
CA LEU A 26 -1.22 -1.83 6.81
C LEU A 26 -2.75 -1.79 6.84
N ARG A 27 -3.38 -2.55 7.74
CA ARG A 27 -4.84 -2.51 7.91
C ARG A 27 -5.31 -1.14 8.38
N GLN A 28 -4.59 -0.50 9.29
CA GLN A 28 -4.90 0.87 9.71
C GLN A 28 -4.74 1.87 8.57
N LEU A 29 -3.66 1.78 7.78
CA LEU A 29 -3.43 2.63 6.61
C LEU A 29 -4.56 2.49 5.58
N LEU A 30 -4.97 1.26 5.28
CA LEU A 30 -6.09 1.00 4.37
C LEU A 30 -7.42 1.53 4.92
N THR A 31 -7.66 1.38 6.23
CA THR A 31 -8.89 1.86 6.89
C THR A 31 -8.95 3.38 6.94
N ALA A 32 -7.80 4.04 7.18
CA ALA A 32 -7.67 5.49 7.22
C ALA A 32 -7.73 6.13 5.82
N GLY A 33 -7.69 5.34 4.75
CA GLY A 33 -7.63 5.85 3.37
C GLY A 33 -6.30 6.54 3.08
N ALA A 34 -5.20 6.01 3.62
CA ALA A 34 -3.86 6.55 3.39
C ALA A 34 -3.57 6.66 1.88
N PRO A 35 -2.80 7.67 1.46
CA PRO A 35 -2.46 7.86 0.06
C PRO A 35 -1.73 6.63 -0.48
N THR A 36 -2.28 6.04 -1.54
CA THR A 36 -1.68 4.88 -2.21
C THR A 36 -1.18 5.29 -3.57
N LYS A 37 0.09 5.02 -3.87
CA LYS A 37 0.71 5.32 -5.16
C LYS A 37 0.47 4.14 -6.12
N PRO A 38 -0.23 4.32 -7.25
CA PRO A 38 -0.42 3.25 -8.21
C PRO A 38 0.88 2.93 -8.95
N ASP A 39 1.12 1.65 -9.23
CA ASP A 39 2.23 1.22 -10.08
C ASP A 39 1.85 1.44 -11.56
N PRO A 40 2.54 2.34 -12.29
CA PRO A 40 2.20 2.64 -13.68
C PRO A 40 2.43 1.45 -14.62
N ARG A 41 3.24 0.46 -14.22
CA ARG A 41 3.55 -0.72 -15.03
C ARG A 41 2.59 -1.87 -14.77
N ARG A 42 1.90 -1.88 -13.62
CA ARG A 42 1.07 -3.02 -13.19
C ARG A 42 -0.28 -2.54 -12.64
N PRO A 43 -1.36 -2.59 -13.44
CA PRO A 43 -2.68 -2.19 -12.98
C PRO A 43 -3.14 -3.06 -11.80
N GLY A 44 -3.72 -2.42 -10.79
CA GLY A 44 -4.17 -3.08 -9.55
C GLY A 44 -3.09 -3.20 -8.46
N PHE A 45 -1.84 -2.85 -8.75
CA PHE A 45 -0.76 -2.79 -7.77
C PHE A 45 -0.56 -1.36 -7.25
N TYR A 46 -0.30 -1.27 -5.95
CA TYR A 46 -0.19 -0.01 -5.24
C TYR A 46 0.91 -0.09 -4.19
N GLU A 47 1.59 1.02 -3.98
CA GLU A 47 2.52 1.25 -2.88
C GLU A 47 1.83 2.10 -1.81
N LEU A 48 1.96 1.69 -0.55
CA LEU A 48 1.53 2.46 0.62
C LEU A 48 2.75 2.82 1.44
N ALA A 49 2.93 4.12 1.66
CA ALA A 49 3.94 4.62 2.57
C ALA A 49 3.42 4.55 4.00
N GLY A 50 3.97 3.62 4.79
CA GLY A 50 3.82 3.58 6.24
C GLY A 50 4.82 4.49 6.94
N ARG A 51 4.98 4.31 8.25
CA ARG A 51 5.91 5.12 9.05
C ARG A 51 7.36 4.76 8.73
N ASP A 52 7.71 3.51 8.96
CA ASP A 52 9.07 2.98 8.82
C ASP A 52 9.20 2.03 7.62
N TYR A 53 8.06 1.60 7.06
CA TYR A 53 8.00 0.63 5.98
C TYR A 53 7.15 1.14 4.82
N THR A 54 7.48 0.66 3.63
CA THR A 54 6.61 0.77 2.45
C THR A 54 6.01 -0.59 2.17
N TYR A 55 4.70 -0.61 1.95
CA TYR A 55 3.92 -1.81 1.68
C TYR A 55 3.51 -1.85 0.22
N TYR A 56 3.93 -2.88 -0.51
CA TYR A 56 3.44 -3.14 -1.86
C TYR A 56 2.28 -4.10 -1.80
N VAL A 57 1.13 -3.62 -2.26
CA VAL A 57 -0.13 -4.36 -2.20
C VAL A 57 -0.76 -4.50 -3.57
N PHE A 58 -1.50 -5.58 -3.73
CA PHE A 58 -2.41 -5.77 -4.85
C PHE A 58 -3.84 -5.60 -4.35
N LYS A 59 -4.62 -4.71 -4.98
CA LYS A 59 -6.04 -4.54 -4.68
C LYS A 59 -6.84 -5.26 -5.77
N TYR A 60 -7.70 -6.19 -5.38
CA TYR A 60 -8.61 -6.80 -6.35
C TYR A 60 -9.59 -5.75 -6.90
N PRO A 61 -10.05 -5.90 -8.16
CA PRO A 61 -10.99 -4.98 -8.78
C PRO A 61 -12.33 -4.88 -8.04
N SER A 62 -12.69 -5.90 -7.26
CA SER A 62 -13.87 -5.87 -6.38
C SER A 62 -13.69 -4.98 -5.14
N GLY A 63 -12.47 -4.54 -4.82
CA GLY A 63 -12.13 -3.75 -3.63
C GLY A 63 -12.26 -4.51 -2.30
N ALA A 64 -12.83 -5.72 -2.31
CA ALA A 64 -13.12 -6.49 -1.11
C ALA A 64 -11.87 -7.10 -0.46
N LYS A 65 -10.79 -7.25 -1.23
CA LYS A 65 -9.58 -7.96 -0.79
C LYS A 65 -8.32 -7.25 -1.26
N VAL A 66 -7.33 -7.22 -0.37
CA VAL A 66 -6.02 -6.62 -0.59
C VAL A 66 -4.97 -7.64 -0.21
N LEU A 67 -4.04 -7.92 -1.11
CA LEU A 67 -2.90 -8.80 -0.85
C LEU A 67 -1.69 -7.96 -0.50
N LEU A 68 -1.02 -8.31 0.60
CA LEU A 68 0.32 -7.82 0.87
C LEU A 68 1.33 -8.66 0.09
N ILE A 69 2.01 -8.04 -0.86
CA ILE A 69 2.97 -8.70 -1.76
C ILE A 69 4.39 -8.61 -1.20
N ALA A 70 4.78 -7.42 -0.74
CA ALA A 70 6.11 -7.16 -0.21
C ALA A 70 6.10 -5.99 0.77
N VAL A 71 7.07 -6.00 1.67
CA VAL A 71 7.38 -4.92 2.61
C VAL A 71 8.86 -4.61 2.49
N TRP A 72 9.23 -3.33 2.46
CA TRP A 72 10.62 -2.90 2.59
C TRP A 72 10.72 -1.72 3.56
N GLU A 73 11.87 -1.62 4.22
CA GLU A 73 12.22 -0.47 5.06
C GLU A 73 12.27 0.79 4.20
N ARG A 74 11.73 1.86 4.75
CA ARG A 74 11.66 3.14 4.08
C ARG A 74 12.79 4.01 4.60
N ASP A 75 13.81 4.20 3.78
CA ASP A 75 14.90 5.11 4.10
C ASP A 75 14.47 6.57 3.88
N PRO A 76 14.30 7.39 4.94
CA PRO A 76 13.91 8.79 4.79
C PRO A 76 14.95 9.62 4.01
N VAL A 77 16.21 9.15 3.97
CA VAL A 77 17.30 9.78 3.21
C VAL A 77 17.16 9.55 1.71
N ALA A 78 16.70 8.37 1.27
CA ALA A 78 16.55 8.07 -0.15
C ALA A 78 15.42 8.91 -0.80
N GLU A 79 14.38 9.24 -0.03
CA GLU A 79 13.27 10.08 -0.48
C GLU A 79 13.69 11.56 -0.62
N MET A 80 14.59 12.06 0.25
CA MET A 80 15.13 13.43 0.14
C MET A 80 16.06 13.64 -1.07
N VAL A 81 16.79 12.61 -1.51
CA VAL A 81 17.70 12.73 -2.67
C VAL A 81 16.94 12.81 -3.98
N ALA A 82 15.77 12.17 -4.10
CA ALA A 82 14.94 12.22 -5.31
C ALA A 82 14.39 13.63 -5.64
N CYS A 83 14.30 14.53 -4.65
CA CYS A 83 13.89 15.92 -4.86
C CYS A 83 15.06 16.87 -5.22
N SER A 84 16.31 16.40 -5.23
CA SER A 84 17.48 17.28 -5.35
C SER A 84 18.15 17.27 -6.73
N CYS A 85 17.51 16.74 -7.77
CA CYS A 85 17.98 16.95 -9.14
C CYS A 85 17.24 18.14 -9.77
N PRO A 86 17.80 19.37 -9.75
CA PRO A 86 17.47 20.30 -10.82
C PRO A 86 17.98 19.64 -12.10
N ALA A 87 17.07 19.36 -13.04
CA ALA A 87 17.48 19.10 -14.40
C ALA A 87 18.26 20.33 -14.88
N ALA A 88 19.58 20.21 -14.96
CA ALA A 88 20.47 21.19 -15.55
C ALA A 88 20.41 21.09 -17.07
#